data_AF-A0A1B6G8L2-F1
#
_entry.id   AF-A0A1B6G8L2-F1
#
_cell.length_a   1.000
_cell.length_b   1.000
_cell.length_c   1.000
_cell.angle_alpha   90.00
_cell.angle_beta   90.00
_cell.angle_gamma   90.00
#
_symmetry.space_group_name_H-M   'P 1'
#
loop_
_entity.id
_entity.type
_entity.pdbx_description
1 polymer ?
#
loop_
_entity_poly.entity_id
_entity_poly.type
_entity_poly.pdbx_seq_one_letter_code
_entity_poly.pdbx_strand_id
1 'polypeptide(L)'
;FGSAYQQEDGVQFKEESDADGTRRGQYSYVDPNGQVRTVSYVAGKNGFQPVGDHLPTVPQPVVNPQPQYNPPPQQQYNPAPQQQYNPAPQQQYNPAPQQQYNP
;
A
#
# COMPACT_ATOMS: atom_id res chain seq x y z
N PHE A 1 19.15 28.81 14.23
CA PHE A 1 20.16 29.83 13.84
C PHE A 1 20.10 30.01 12.33
N GLY A 2 20.46 31.17 11.78
CA GLY A 2 20.39 31.40 10.34
C GLY A 2 21.38 32.46 9.84
N SER A 3 21.49 32.57 8.53
CA SER A 3 22.36 33.52 7.83
C SER A 3 21.62 34.06 6.61
N ALA A 4 21.81 35.34 6.31
CA ALA A 4 21.32 35.96 5.10
C ALA A 4 22.35 36.97 4.59
N TYR A 5 22.57 37.00 3.28
CA TYR A 5 23.47 37.95 2.63
C TYR A 5 22.99 38.30 1.23
N GLN A 6 23.41 39.47 0.78
CA GLN A 6 23.08 40.05 -0.51
C GLN A 6 24.36 40.64 -1.07
N GLN A 7 24.71 40.23 -2.28
CA GLN A 7 25.96 40.61 -2.95
C GLN A 7 25.67 41.64 -4.05
N GLU A 8 26.69 42.41 -4.43
CA GLU A 8 26.58 43.48 -5.43
C GLU A 8 26.27 42.96 -6.84
N ASP A 9 26.62 41.70 -7.12
CA ASP A 9 26.36 40.99 -8.38
C ASP A 9 24.90 40.50 -8.51
N GLY A 10 24.03 40.83 -7.56
CA GLY A 10 22.62 40.44 -7.54
C GLY A 10 22.37 39.07 -6.92
N VAL A 11 23.40 38.40 -6.37
CA VAL A 11 23.21 37.15 -5.65
C VAL A 11 22.58 37.42 -4.29
N GLN A 12 21.52 36.69 -3.97
CA GLN A 12 20.87 36.71 -2.66
C GLN A 12 20.91 35.31 -2.05
N PHE A 13 21.11 35.23 -0.74
CA PHE A 13 21.07 33.97 0.00
C PHE A 13 20.40 34.18 1.36
N LYS A 14 19.61 33.20 1.77
CA LYS A 14 19.11 33.06 3.12
C LYS A 14 19.05 31.58 3.49
N GLU A 15 19.52 31.22 4.66
CA GLU A 15 19.40 29.87 5.22
C GLU A 15 19.11 29.93 6.72
N GLU A 16 18.28 29.00 7.18
CA GLU A 16 17.98 28.76 8.58
C GLU A 16 18.17 27.26 8.87
N SER A 17 18.64 26.95 10.08
CA SER A 17 18.81 25.59 10.58
C SER A 17 17.84 25.31 11.73
N ASP A 18 17.11 24.21 11.60
CA ASP A 18 16.20 23.63 12.57
C ASP A 18 16.95 22.82 13.65
N ALA A 19 16.28 22.51 14.75
CA ALA A 19 16.87 21.76 15.87
C ALA A 19 17.23 20.30 15.53
N ASP A 20 16.60 19.72 14.51
CA ASP A 20 16.88 18.36 14.01
C ASP A 20 18.06 18.33 13.02
N GLY A 21 18.72 19.47 12.79
CA GLY A 21 19.82 19.62 11.83
C GLY A 21 19.34 19.82 10.39
N THR A 22 18.03 19.88 10.14
CA THR A 22 17.49 20.24 8.83
C THR A 22 17.80 21.71 8.52
N ARG A 23 18.25 21.98 7.29
CA ARG A 23 18.52 23.34 6.80
C ARG A 23 17.51 23.70 5.73
N ARG A 24 16.98 24.91 5.80
CA ARG A 24 16.03 25.47 4.85
C ARG A 24 16.59 26.77 4.34
N GLY A 25 16.69 26.89 3.03
CA GLY A 25 17.25 28.10 2.46
C GLY A 25 16.72 28.41 1.08
N GLN A 26 17.10 29.59 0.62
CA GLN A 26 16.83 30.10 -0.69
C GLN A 26 18.05 30.85 -1.17
N TYR A 27 18.43 30.63 -2.42
CA TYR A 27 19.39 31.48 -3.11
C TYR A 27 18.83 31.96 -4.43
N SER A 28 19.25 33.14 -4.86
CA SER A 28 18.94 33.69 -6.17
C SER A 28 20.19 34.24 -6.84
N TYR A 29 20.26 34.14 -8.16
CA TYR A 29 21.35 34.66 -8.98
C TYR A 29 20.81 35.15 -10.33
N VAL A 30 21.55 36.02 -11.02
CA VAL A 30 21.22 36.46 -12.38
C VAL A 30 21.88 35.50 -13.37
N ASP A 31 21.11 34.91 -14.27
CA ASP A 31 21.63 34.03 -15.33
C ASP A 31 22.24 34.83 -16.51
N PRO A 32 22.92 34.17 -17.47
CA PRO A 32 23.51 34.86 -18.61
C PRO A 32 22.53 35.63 -19.51
N ASN A 33 21.22 35.38 -19.39
CA ASN A 33 20.18 36.10 -20.12
C ASN A 33 19.63 37.29 -19.31
N GLY A 34 20.18 37.58 -18.13
CA GLY A 34 19.70 38.61 -17.22
C GLY A 34 18.49 38.20 -16.39
N GLN A 35 18.08 36.92 -16.42
CA GLN A 35 16.93 36.44 -15.66
C GLN A 35 17.36 36.04 -14.24
N VAL A 36 16.63 36.53 -13.23
CA VAL A 36 16.83 36.06 -11.85
C VAL A 36 16.32 34.62 -11.74
N ARG A 37 17.23 33.72 -11.35
CA ARG A 37 16.95 32.32 -11.03
C ARG A 37 16.91 32.17 -9.53
N THR A 38 15.83 31.60 -9.02
CA THR A 38 15.64 31.33 -7.60
C THR A 38 15.58 29.83 -7.37
N VAL A 39 16.25 29.36 -6.32
CA VAL A 39 16.16 28.01 -5.81
C VAL A 39 15.84 28.06 -4.32
N SER A 40 14.74 27.43 -3.94
CA SER A 40 14.41 27.13 -2.54
C SER A 40 14.77 25.67 -2.26
N TYR A 41 15.23 25.35 -1.06
CA TYR A 41 15.63 23.98 -0.74
C TYR A 41 15.39 23.59 0.71
N VAL A 42 15.28 22.27 0.92
CA VAL A 42 15.36 21.62 2.22
C VAL A 42 16.49 20.59 2.17
N ALA A 43 17.44 20.69 3.10
CA ALA A 43 18.55 19.76 3.25
C ALA A 43 18.47 19.09 4.62
N GLY A 44 18.29 17.77 4.66
CA GLY A 44 18.18 17.02 5.91
C GLY A 44 18.40 15.53 5.71
N LYS A 45 17.81 14.70 6.57
CA LYS A 45 17.94 13.22 6.51
C LYS A 45 17.53 12.58 5.17
N ASN A 46 16.67 13.25 4.41
CA ASN A 46 16.20 12.80 3.09
C ASN A 46 17.05 13.38 1.94
N GLY A 47 18.21 13.96 2.24
CA GLY A 47 19.08 14.62 1.26
C GLY A 47 18.67 16.05 0.95
N PHE A 48 19.24 16.57 -0.14
CA PHE A 48 19.00 17.92 -0.66
C PHE A 48 17.84 17.90 -1.66
N GLN A 49 16.81 18.71 -1.38
CA GLN A 49 15.58 18.79 -2.15
C GLN A 49 15.38 20.22 -2.66
N PRO A 50 15.92 20.58 -3.82
CA PRO A 50 15.77 21.90 -4.41
C PRO A 50 14.48 22.02 -5.22
N VAL A 51 13.93 23.22 -5.26
CA VAL A 51 12.76 23.62 -6.04
C VAL A 51 13.06 24.94 -6.72
N GLY A 52 12.81 25.02 -8.03
CA GLY A 52 12.97 26.22 -8.84
C GLY A 52 12.57 25.95 -10.29
N ASP A 53 12.00 26.94 -10.96
CA ASP A 53 11.37 26.77 -12.29
C ASP A 53 12.34 26.36 -13.42
N HIS A 54 13.64 26.55 -13.19
CA HIS A 54 14.71 26.22 -14.13
C HIS A 54 15.36 24.86 -13.84
N LEU A 55 14.96 24.19 -12.77
CA LEU A 55 15.49 22.89 -12.40
C LEU A 55 14.82 21.79 -13.21
N PRO A 56 15.55 20.72 -13.57
CA PRO A 56 14.93 19.53 -14.14
C PRO A 56 13.88 18.99 -13.19
N THR A 57 12.65 18.80 -13.68
CA THR A 57 11.65 18.05 -12.93
C THR A 57 12.06 16.58 -12.91
N VAL A 58 12.13 15.98 -11.72
CA VAL A 58 12.29 14.52 -11.60
C VAL A 58 11.17 13.82 -12.38
N PRO A 59 11.48 12.82 -13.23
CA PRO A 59 10.44 12.07 -13.92
C PRO A 59 9.48 11.47 -12.90
N GLN A 60 8.19 11.67 -13.09
CA GLN A 60 7.21 10.96 -12.26
C GLN A 60 7.38 9.45 -12.50
N PRO A 61 7.39 8.63 -11.43
CA PRO A 61 7.45 7.19 -11.62
C PRO A 61 6.23 6.77 -12.44
N VAL A 62 6.49 6.07 -13.56
CA VAL A 62 5.42 5.42 -14.31
C VAL A 62 4.77 4.39 -13.39
N VAL A 63 3.53 4.65 -12.97
CA VAL A 63 2.69 3.65 -12.31
C VAL A 63 2.30 2.62 -13.35
N ASN A 64 3.06 1.54 -13.44
CA ASN A 64 2.66 0.38 -14.24
C ASN A 64 1.37 -0.19 -13.64
N PRO A 65 0.27 -0.31 -14.41
CA PRO A 65 -0.96 -0.94 -13.92
C PRO A 65 -0.62 -2.34 -13.40
N GLN A 66 -0.98 -2.61 -12.14
CA GLN A 66 -0.86 -3.97 -11.60
C GLN A 66 -1.72 -4.92 -12.45
N PRO A 67 -1.23 -6.12 -12.81
CA PRO A 67 -2.07 -7.09 -13.51
C PRO A 67 -3.28 -7.44 -12.64
N GLN A 68 -4.47 -7.16 -13.14
CA GLN A 68 -5.71 -7.54 -12.47
C GLN A 68 -5.84 -9.07 -12.52
N TYR A 69 -5.71 -9.72 -11.36
CA TYR A 69 -5.87 -11.18 -11.24
C TYR A 69 -7.32 -11.56 -11.59
N ASN A 70 -7.50 -12.35 -12.65
CA ASN A 70 -8.80 -12.92 -13.00
C ASN A 70 -8.84 -14.39 -12.52
N PRO A 71 -9.58 -14.72 -11.45
CA PRO A 71 -9.63 -16.09 -10.95
C PRO A 71 -10.26 -17.03 -11.98
N PRO A 72 -9.84 -18.31 -12.05
CA PRO A 72 -10.49 -19.29 -12.89
C PRO A 72 -11.94 -19.53 -12.43
N PRO A 73 -12.85 -19.85 -13.35
CA PRO A 73 -14.23 -20.18 -13.00
C PRO A 73 -14.27 -21.41 -12.08
N GLN A 74 -14.93 -21.27 -10.94
CA GLN A 74 -15.14 -22.36 -9.99
C GLN A 74 -16.10 -23.38 -10.60
N GLN A 75 -15.65 -24.62 -10.78
CA GLN A 75 -16.50 -25.73 -11.21
C GLN A 75 -17.49 -26.04 -10.08
N GLN A 76 -18.77 -25.81 -10.30
CA GLN A 76 -19.82 -26.17 -9.36
C GLN A 76 -19.98 -27.70 -9.38
N TYR A 77 -19.43 -28.36 -8.36
CA TYR A 77 -19.51 -29.81 -8.22
C TYR A 77 -20.97 -30.23 -7.94
N ASN A 78 -21.59 -30.92 -8.89
CA ASN A 78 -22.94 -31.44 -8.72
C ASN A 78 -22.87 -32.84 -8.07
N PRO A 79 -23.37 -33.03 -6.84
CA PRO A 79 -23.30 -34.32 -6.17
C PRO A 79 -24.17 -35.36 -6.88
N ALA A 80 -23.70 -36.62 -6.90
CA ALA A 80 -24.47 -37.73 -7.46
C ALA A 80 -25.75 -37.99 -6.65
N PRO A 81 -26.87 -38.38 -7.31
CA PRO A 81 -28.12 -38.68 -6.62
C PRO A 81 -27.96 -39.84 -5.63
N GLN A 82 -28.40 -39.62 -4.39
CA GLN A 82 -28.36 -40.64 -3.32
C GLN A 82 -29.51 -41.64 -3.53
N GLN A 83 -29.18 -42.93 -3.59
CA GLN A 83 -30.18 -44.00 -3.67
C GLN A 83 -30.80 -44.23 -2.29
N GLN A 84 -32.10 -44.00 -2.16
CA GLN A 84 -32.84 -44.24 -0.93
C GLN A 84 -33.04 -45.75 -0.73
N TYR A 85 -32.33 -46.35 0.23
CA TYR A 85 -32.46 -47.76 0.58
C TYR A 85 -33.74 -48.00 1.39
N ASN A 86 -34.65 -48.83 0.87
CA ASN A 86 -35.89 -49.19 1.56
C ASN A 86 -35.66 -50.48 2.38
N PRO A 87 -35.74 -50.45 3.73
CA PRO A 87 -35.50 -51.64 4.54
C PRO A 87 -36.65 -52.65 4.42
N ALA A 88 -36.31 -53.94 4.46
CA ALA A 88 -37.27 -55.03 4.40
C ALA A 88 -38.13 -55.12 5.69
N PRO A 89 -39.40 -55.54 5.60
CA PRO A 89 -40.28 -55.65 6.77
C PRO A 89 -39.80 -56.73 7.75
N GLN A 90 -39.79 -56.38 9.05
CA GLN A 90 -39.37 -57.27 10.15
C GLN A 90 -40.51 -58.22 10.54
N GLN A 91 -40.23 -59.52 10.63
CA GLN A 91 -41.17 -60.54 11.08
C GLN A 91 -41.22 -60.57 12.62
N GLN A 92 -42.39 -60.34 13.20
CA GLN A 92 -42.61 -60.32 14.65
C GLN A 92 -42.71 -61.76 15.19
N TYR A 93 -41.70 -62.22 15.92
CA TYR A 93 -41.69 -63.56 16.55
C TYR A 93 -42.37 -63.49 17.93
N ASN A 94 -43.39 -64.32 18.14
CA ASN A 94 -44.17 -64.36 19.38
C ASN A 94 -43.58 -65.42 20.33
N PRO A 95 -43.11 -65.07 21.54
CA PRO A 95 -42.52 -66.04 22.45
C PRO A 95 -43.57 -66.93 23.12
N ALA A 96 -43.25 -68.21 23.31
CA ALA A 96 -44.11 -69.20 23.95
C ALA A 96 -44.24 -68.94 25.48
N PRO A 97 -45.39 -69.27 26.11
CA PRO A 97 -45.62 -69.02 27.53
C PRO A 97 -44.74 -69.91 28.43
N GLN A 98 -44.13 -69.30 29.44
CA GLN A 98 -43.30 -69.96 30.47
C GLN A 98 -44.19 -70.62 31.53
N GLN A 99 -43.94 -71.88 31.84
CA GLN A 99 -44.61 -72.62 32.91
C GLN A 99 -43.99 -72.26 34.27
N GLN A 100 -44.77 -71.70 35.18
CA GLN A 100 -44.36 -71.48 36.58
C GLN A 100 -44.44 -72.79 37.36
N TYR A 101 -43.34 -73.19 38.00
CA TYR A 101 -43.32 -74.25 39.02
C TYR A 101 -43.20 -73.58 40.39
N ASN A 102 -44.23 -73.72 41.22
CA ASN A 102 -44.28 -73.19 42.58
C ASN A 102 -43.74 -74.25 43.56
N PRO A 103 -43.06 -73.89 44.66
CA PRO A 103 -42.45 -74.86 45.59
C PRO A 103 -43.47 -75.73 46.33
#